data_AF-A0A6I2FEW9-F1
#
_entry.id   AF-A0A6I2FEW9-F1
#
_cell.length_a   1.000
_cell.length_b   1.000
_cell.length_c   1.000
_cell.angle_alpha   90.00
_cell.angle_beta   90.00
_cell.angle_gamma   90.00
#
_symmetry.space_group_name_H-M   'P 1'
#
loop_
_entity.id
_entity.type
_entity.pdbx_description
1 polymer ?
#
loop_
_entity_poly.entity_id
_entity_poly.type
_entity_poly.pdbx_seq_one_letter_code
_entity_poly.pdbx_strand_id
1 'polypeptide(L)' 'MKRSWPVITAGAIVSAVGLVWMLQGLNVLGGSVMSGSPVWAVIGPIVLLIGLAVLIVGILNARRRRREMTR' A
#
# COMPACT_ATOMS: atom_id res chain seq x y z
N MET A 1 -8.63 -18.57 -10.77
CA MET A 1 -9.11 -17.49 -9.87
C MET A 1 -8.21 -17.19 -8.66
N LYS A 2 -7.26 -18.06 -8.24
CA LYS A 2 -6.59 -17.93 -6.93
C LYS A 2 -5.31 -17.05 -6.86
N ARG A 3 -4.75 -16.59 -7.98
CA ARG A 3 -3.37 -16.05 -7.98
C ARG A 3 -3.24 -14.53 -7.76
N SER A 4 -4.32 -13.77 -7.93
CA SER A 4 -4.29 -12.29 -7.81
C SER A 4 -4.61 -11.78 -6.41
N TRP A 5 -5.36 -12.56 -5.62
CA TRP A 5 -5.78 -12.18 -4.27
C TRP A 5 -4.62 -11.88 -3.32
N PRO A 6 -3.56 -12.70 -3.26
CA PRO A 6 -2.42 -12.41 -2.39
C PRO A 6 -1.72 -11.09 -2.72
N VAL A 7 -1.63 -10.73 -4.00
CA VAL A 7 -0.99 -9.49 -4.46
C VAL A 7 -1.80 -8.26 -4.05
N ILE A 8 -3.12 -8.35 -4.17
CA ILE A 8 -4.04 -7.27 -3.75
C ILE A 8 -3.96 -7.09 -2.23
N THR A 9 -4.02 -8.17 -1.46
CA THR A 9 -3.91 -8.12 0.01
C THR A 9 -2.55 -7.56 0.45
N ALA A 10 -1.45 -8.02 -0.16
CA ALA A 10 -0.12 -7.50 0.13
C ALA A 10 0.00 -6.01 -0.17
N GLY A 11 -0.48 -5.57 -1.35
CA GLY A 11 -0.49 -4.16 -1.72
C GLY A 11 -1.28 -3.30 -0.73
N ALA A 12 -2.47 -3.75 -0.32
CA ALA A 12 -3.30 -3.04 0.64
C ALA A 12 -2.62 -2.92 2.02
N ILE A 13 -2.01 -3.99 2.52
CA ILE A 13 -1.28 -3.98 3.80
C ILE A 13 -0.09 -3.02 3.73
N VAL A 14 0.73 -3.11 2.68
CA VAL A 14 1.91 -2.24 2.51
C VAL A 14 1.49 -0.77 2.40
N SER A 15 0.41 -0.47 1.67
CA SER A 15 -0.14 0.89 1.62
C SER A 15 -0.58 1.39 2.99
N ALA A 16 -1.29 0.57 3.77
CA ALA A 16 -1.75 0.95 5.10
C ALA A 16 -0.56 1.22 6.05
N VAL A 17 0.48 0.37 6.00
CA VAL A 17 1.70 0.57 6.79
C VAL A 17 2.41 1.88 6.40
N GLY A 18 2.58 2.13 5.10
CA GLY A 18 3.19 3.38 4.63
C GLY A 18 2.40 4.63 5.06
N LEU A 19 1.07 4.56 5.02
CA LEU A 19 0.21 5.64 5.51
C LEU A 19 0.39 5.89 7.00
N VAL A 20 0.42 4.84 7.84
CA VAL A 20 0.65 4.99 9.28
C VAL A 20 2.01 5.64 9.55
N TRP A 21 3.08 5.18 8.89
CA TRP A 21 4.41 5.75 9.05
C TRP A 21 4.51 7.20 8.57
N MET A 22 3.82 7.55 7.49
CA MET A 22 3.72 8.93 7.02
C MET A 22 3.06 9.81 8.09
N LEU A 23 1.91 9.38 8.60
CA LEU A 23 1.17 10.13 9.62
C LEU A 23 1.94 10.22 10.94
N GLN A 24 2.69 9.18 11.31
CA GLN A 24 3.60 9.22 12.46
C GLN A 24 4.73 10.22 12.22
N GLY A 25 5.41 10.15 11.08
CA GLY A 25 6.48 11.09 10.74
C GLY A 25 6.04 12.56 10.72
N LEU A 26 4.81 12.82 10.26
CA LEU A 26 4.18 14.14 10.27
C LEU A 26 3.63 14.56 11.65
N ASN A 27 3.82 13.75 12.68
CA ASN A 27 3.31 13.95 14.03
C ASN A 27 1.77 14.05 14.14
N VAL A 28 1.05 13.53 13.13
CA VAL A 28 -0.42 13.39 13.17
C VAL A 28 -0.80 12.20 14.05
N LEU A 29 -0.04 11.10 13.97
CA LEU A 29 -0.16 9.94 14.85
C LEU A 29 0.99 9.94 15.87
N GLY A 30 0.66 10.34 17.10
CA GLY A 30 1.59 10.44 18.23
C GLY A 30 1.79 9.14 19.03
N GLY A 31 2.60 9.22 20.08
CA GLY A 31 2.72 8.16 21.09
C GLY A 31 3.74 7.07 20.80
N SER A 32 4.59 7.25 19.78
CA SER A 32 5.65 6.30 19.42
C SER A 32 6.99 7.00 19.21
N VAL A 33 8.09 6.22 19.18
CA VAL A 33 9.43 6.70 18.81
C VAL A 33 9.51 7.25 17.38
N MET A 34 8.48 7.00 16.57
CA MET A 34 8.41 7.37 15.15
C MET A 34 7.72 8.73 14.94
N SER A 35 7.04 9.23 15.98
CA SER A 35 6.22 10.43 15.91
C SER A 35 7.06 11.70 15.80
N GLY A 36 6.78 12.53 14.78
CA GLY A 36 7.51 13.79 14.54
C GLY A 36 8.93 13.62 13.97
N SER A 37 9.26 12.42 13.46
CA SER A 37 10.57 12.13 12.88
C SER A 37 10.59 12.39 11.36
N PRO A 38 11.54 13.22 10.85
CA PRO A 38 11.72 13.42 9.42
C PRO A 38 11.99 12.13 8.63
N VAL A 39 12.62 11.14 9.28
CA VAL A 39 12.90 9.83 8.68
C VAL A 39 11.59 9.13 8.29
N TRP A 40 10.64 9.04 9.22
CA TRP A 40 9.36 8.39 8.97
C TRP A 40 8.46 9.22 8.05
N ALA A 41 8.62 10.55 8.05
CA ALA A 41 7.93 11.45 7.13
C ALA A 41 8.35 11.23 5.67
N VAL A 42 9.55 10.71 5.42
CA VAL A 42 10.05 10.37 4.07
C VAL A 42 9.78 8.91 3.73
N ILE A 43 10.05 7.98 4.65
CA ILE A 43 9.86 6.54 4.41
C ILE A 43 8.38 6.20 4.22
N GLY A 44 7.48 6.79 5.00
CA GLY A 44 6.04 6.53 4.93
C GLY A 44 5.46 6.73 3.53
N PRO A 45 5.62 7.91 2.91
CA PRO A 45 5.19 8.16 1.53
C PRO A 45 5.79 7.19 0.51
N ILE A 46 7.08 6.86 0.63
CA ILE A 46 7.73 5.90 -0.29
C ILE A 46 7.05 4.52 -0.19
N VAL A 47 6.85 4.02 1.03
CA VAL A 47 6.20 2.72 1.27
C VAL A 47 4.74 2.74 0.81
N LEU A 48 4.03 3.83 1.07
CA LEU A 48 2.64 4.03 0.63
C LEU A 48 2.55 3.94 -0.90
N LEU A 49 3.41 4.65 -1.63
CA LEU A 49 3.43 4.65 -3.10
C LEU A 49 3.76 3.25 -3.66
N ILE A 50 4.73 2.54 -3.07
CA ILE A 50 5.05 1.15 -3.47
C ILE A 50 3.84 0.23 -3.26
N GLY A 51 3.20 0.30 -2.09
CA GLY A 51 2.00 -0.49 -1.80
C GLY A 51 0.87 -0.21 -2.79
N LEU A 52 0.65 1.07 -3.12
CA LEU A 52 -0.38 1.49 -4.08
C LEU A 52 -0.07 0.96 -5.48
N ALA A 53 1.19 1.02 -5.91
CA ALA A 53 1.60 0.46 -7.20
C ALA A 53 1.30 -1.05 -7.27
N VAL A 54 1.66 -1.82 -6.23
CA VAL A 54 1.37 -3.26 -6.16
C VAL A 54 -0.13 -3.53 -6.15
N LEU A 55 -0.90 -2.77 -5.37
CA LEU A 55 -2.36 -2.89 -5.27
C LEU A 55 -3.02 -2.64 -6.63
N ILE A 56 -2.65 -1.55 -7.30
CA ILE A 56 -3.17 -1.17 -8.62
C ILE A 56 -2.84 -2.26 -9.64
N VAL A 57 -1.59 -2.72 -9.71
CA VAL A 57 -1.19 -3.80 -10.62
C VAL A 57 -1.98 -5.09 -10.35
N GLY A 58 -2.16 -5.45 -9.08
CA GLY A 58 -2.97 -6.61 -8.67
C GLY A 58 -4.42 -6.51 -9.17
N ILE A 59 -5.06 -5.34 -8.99
CA ILE A 59 -6.43 -5.07 -9.44
C ILE A 59 -6.53 -5.10 -10.96
N LEU A 60 -5.61 -4.44 -11.67
CA LEU A 60 -5.59 -4.39 -13.14
C LEU A 60 -5.45 -5.79 -13.74
N ASN A 61 -4.58 -6.63 -13.17
CA ASN A 61 -4.38 -8.00 -13.60
C ASN A 61 -5.59 -8.89 -13.34
N ALA A 62 -6.29 -8.70 -12.21
CA ALA A 62 -7.54 -9.40 -11.91
C ALA A 62 -8.64 -9.02 -12.92
N ARG A 63 -8.73 -7.73 -13.29
CA ARG A 63 -9.70 -7.23 -14.27
C ARG A 63 -9.46 -7.75 -15.68
N ARG A 64 -8.21 -7.82 -16.14
CA ARG A 64 -7.85 -8.36 -17.48
C ARG A 64 -8.32 -9.80 -17.65
N ARG A 65 -8.02 -10.66 -16.67
CA ARG A 65 -8.42 -12.07 -16.68
C ARG A 65 -9.93 -12.28 -16.72
N ARG A 66 -10.72 -11.36 -16.14
CA ARG A 66 -12.18 -11.45 -16.16
C ARG A 66 -12.76 -11.15 -17.55
N ARG A 67 -12.12 -10.28 -18.34
CA ARG A 67 -12.56 -9.93 -19.70
C ARG A 67 -12.35 -11.07 -20.70
N GLU A 68 -11.29 -11.85 -20.53
CA GLU A 68 -10.98 -13.02 -21.36
C GLU A 68 -11.99 -14.16 -21.20
N MET A 69 -12.68 -14.26 -20.05
CA MET A 69 -13.70 -15.29 -19.81
C MET A 69 -15.09 -14.94 -20.35
N THR A 70 -15.32 -13.70 -20.80
CA THR A 70 -16.63 -13.23 -21.30
C THR A 70 -16.68 -13.14 -22.83
N ARG A 71 -15.56 -13.38 -23.51
CA ARG A 71 -15.50 -13.57 -24.97
C ARG A 71 -15.50 -15.05 -25.29
#